data_AF-A0A9X8RLH2-F1
#
_entry.id   AF-A0A9X8RLH2-F1
#
_cell.length_a   1.000
_cell.length_b   1.000
_cell.length_c   1.000
_cell.angle_alpha   90.00
_cell.angle_beta   90.00
_cell.angle_gamma   90.00
#
_symmetry.space_group_name_H-M   'P 1'
#
loop_
_entity.id
_entity.type
_entity.pdbx_description
1 polymer ?
#
loop_
_entity_poly.entity_id
_entity_poly.type
_entity_poly.pdbx_seq_one_letter_code
_entity_poly.pdbx_strand_id
1 'polypeptide(L)'
;MLIEGTKIRLMKEIQGFEMLKIGDIFIITSVGNNGAIHFKTDYGIGFMNYSEFEAYFEIVQQKKKYEWGAWSIRGDFSGAYLYRTNGKKVEVRKGNFKASSTCHDTDEFNLNKGIKLCLARIEVKKAKKQVNLVLDEINNK
;
A
#
# COMPACT_ATOMS: atom_id res chain seq x y z
N MET A 1 9.26 -11.00 9.26
CA MET A 1 10.40 -10.92 10.19
C MET A 1 9.92 -10.18 11.42
N LEU A 2 10.00 -10.80 12.60
CA LEU A 2 9.66 -10.16 13.87
C LEU A 2 10.87 -9.36 14.34
N ILE A 3 10.70 -8.05 14.41
CA ILE A 3 11.72 -7.12 14.92
C ILE A 3 11.06 -6.15 15.89
N GLU A 4 11.87 -5.45 16.69
CA GLU A 4 11.39 -4.33 17.50
C GLU A 4 10.55 -3.34 16.66
N GLY A 5 9.42 -2.89 17.21
CA GLY A 5 8.45 -2.02 16.53
C GLY A 5 7.44 -2.74 15.64
N THR A 6 7.58 -4.06 15.44
CA THR A 6 6.59 -4.85 14.68
C THR A 6 5.26 -4.85 15.42
N LYS A 7 4.18 -4.56 14.68
CA LYS A 7 2.81 -4.64 15.20
C LYS A 7 2.26 -6.02 14.93
N ILE A 8 1.74 -6.67 15.97
CA ILE A 8 1.09 -7.97 15.89
C ILE A 8 -0.35 -7.85 16.39
N ARG A 9 -1.26 -8.66 15.84
CA ARG A 9 -2.68 -8.64 16.19
C ARG A 9 -3.09 -9.99 16.76
N LEU A 10 -3.87 -9.98 17.84
CA LEU A 10 -4.45 -11.20 18.40
C LEU A 10 -5.59 -11.72 17.50
N MET A 11 -5.47 -12.98 17.10
CA MET A 11 -6.40 -13.66 16.18
C MET A 11 -7.32 -14.66 16.89
N LYS A 12 -6.93 -15.13 18.08
CA LYS A 12 -7.67 -16.10 18.87
C LYS A 12 -7.67 -15.71 20.33
N GLU A 13 -8.74 -16.05 21.05
CA GLU A 13 -8.80 -15.86 22.49
C GLU A 13 -7.76 -16.73 23.20
N ILE A 14 -7.17 -16.17 24.26
CA ILE A 14 -6.23 -16.88 25.13
C ILE A 14 -6.97 -17.14 26.44
N GLN A 15 -7.17 -18.42 26.76
CA GLN A 15 -7.83 -18.82 28.01
C GLN A 15 -7.03 -18.31 29.21
N GLY A 16 -7.74 -17.74 30.19
CA GLY A 16 -7.12 -17.12 31.38
C GLY A 16 -6.73 -15.65 31.23
N PHE A 17 -6.93 -15.05 30.05
CA PHE A 17 -6.65 -13.63 29.79
C PHE A 17 -7.88 -12.92 29.22
N GLU A 18 -8.94 -12.82 30.04
CA GLU A 18 -10.23 -12.22 29.67
C GLU A 18 -10.15 -10.73 29.27
N MET A 19 -9.04 -10.07 29.63
CA MET A 19 -8.79 -8.67 29.31
C MET A 19 -8.34 -8.46 27.86
N LEU A 20 -7.82 -9.49 27.20
CA LEU A 20 -7.35 -9.43 25.82
C LEU A 20 -8.50 -9.74 24.85
N LYS A 21 -8.70 -8.89 23.86
CA LYS A 21 -9.75 -9.05 22.86
C LYS A 21 -9.16 -9.40 21.50
N ILE A 22 -9.86 -10.27 20.76
CA ILE A 22 -9.51 -10.53 19.36
C ILE A 22 -9.51 -9.19 18.62
N GLY A 23 -8.42 -8.94 17.89
CA GLY A 23 -8.18 -7.69 17.17
C GLY A 23 -7.26 -6.71 17.88
N ASP A 24 -6.94 -6.92 19.17
CA ASP A 24 -6.00 -6.08 19.90
C ASP A 24 -4.63 -6.07 19.22
N ILE A 25 -3.97 -4.90 19.26
CA ILE A 25 -2.68 -4.68 18.61
C ILE A 25 -1.60 -4.52 19.67
N PHE A 26 -0.54 -5.30 19.50
CA PHE A 26 0.63 -5.34 20.38
C PHE A 26 1.86 -4.90 19.61
N ILE A 27 2.83 -4.30 20.30
CA ILE A 27 4.07 -3.81 19.70
C ILE A 27 5.24 -4.61 20.28
N ILE A 28 6.00 -5.28 19.41
CA ILE A 28 7.20 -6.01 19.83
C ILE A 28 8.25 -5.00 20.30
N THR A 29 8.82 -5.23 21.48
CA THR A 29 9.87 -4.41 22.09
C THR A 29 11.25 -5.05 21.95
N SER A 30 11.34 -6.38 21.90
CA SER A 30 12.60 -7.08 21.64
C SER A 30 12.34 -8.53 21.24
N VAL A 31 13.31 -9.13 20.53
CA VAL A 31 13.34 -10.57 20.22
C VAL A 31 14.69 -11.10 20.67
N GLY A 32 14.67 -11.98 21.67
CA GLY A 32 15.87 -12.60 22.21
C GLY A 32 16.44 -13.69 21.30
N ASN A 33 17.74 -13.97 21.43
CA ASN A 33 18.42 -15.01 20.65
C ASN A 33 17.88 -16.43 20.90
N ASN A 34 17.16 -16.62 22.01
CA ASN A 34 16.47 -17.87 22.37
C ASN A 34 15.04 -17.97 21.79
N GLY A 35 14.61 -17.01 20.95
CA GLY A 35 13.27 -16.98 20.37
C GLY A 35 12.18 -16.43 21.29
N ALA A 36 12.53 -15.87 22.46
CA ALA A 36 11.60 -15.14 23.29
C ALA A 36 11.25 -13.77 22.67
N ILE A 37 9.97 -13.48 22.56
CA ILE A 37 9.41 -12.25 21.99
C ILE A 37 8.82 -11.44 23.14
N HIS A 38 9.35 -10.24 23.38
CA HIS A 38 8.78 -9.29 24.33
C HIS A 38 7.93 -8.28 23.58
N PHE A 39 6.78 -7.93 24.15
CA PHE A 39 5.86 -6.98 23.55
C PHE A 39 5.17 -6.11 24.59
N LYS A 40 4.75 -4.92 24.17
CA LYS A 40 3.98 -3.96 24.97
C LYS A 40 2.56 -3.84 24.44
N THR A 41 1.66 -3.62 25.37
CA THR A 41 0.21 -3.51 25.21
C THR A 41 -0.28 -2.33 26.06
N ASP A 42 -1.52 -1.88 25.86
CA ASP A 42 -2.14 -0.88 26.74
C ASP A 42 -2.40 -1.44 28.16
N TYR A 43 -2.41 -2.77 28.30
CA TYR A 43 -2.58 -3.50 29.55
C TYR A 43 -1.26 -3.83 30.26
N GLY A 44 -0.10 -3.54 29.65
CA GLY A 44 1.21 -3.82 30.25
C GLY A 44 2.24 -4.42 29.28
N ILE A 45 3.21 -5.14 29.84
CA ILE A 45 4.28 -5.79 29.10
C ILE A 45 4.07 -7.31 29.18
N GLY A 46 4.22 -7.99 28.05
CA GLY A 46 4.13 -9.45 27.94
C GLY A 46 5.38 -10.04 27.29
N PHE A 47 5.54 -11.35 27.43
CA PHE A 47 6.52 -12.14 26.71
C PHE A 47 5.89 -13.44 26.24
N MET A 48 6.34 -13.96 25.11
CA MET A 48 5.90 -15.24 24.57
C MET A 48 7.01 -15.87 23.74
N ASN A 49 6.91 -17.16 23.45
CA ASN A 49 7.76 -17.82 22.48
C ASN A 49 7.17 -17.73 21.06
N TYR A 50 7.96 -18.15 20.08
CA TYR A 50 7.55 -18.11 18.68
C TYR A 50 6.35 -19.04 18.37
N SER A 51 6.22 -20.17 19.06
CA SER A 51 5.09 -21.10 18.87
C SER A 51 3.77 -20.52 19.37
N GLU A 52 3.79 -19.80 20.50
CA GLU A 52 2.65 -19.04 21.00
C GLU A 52 2.27 -17.90 20.06
N PHE A 53 3.27 -17.20 19.51
CA PHE A 53 3.05 -16.20 18.49
C PHE A 53 2.29 -16.79 17.28
N GLU A 54 2.75 -17.89 16.69
CA GLU A 54 2.10 -18.50 15.51
C GLU A 54 0.70 -19.05 15.82
N ALA A 55 0.47 -19.50 17.05
CA ALA A 55 -0.82 -20.06 17.45
C ALA A 55 -1.93 -18.99 17.57
N TYR A 56 -1.58 -17.79 18.08
CA TYR A 56 -2.55 -16.79 18.53
C TYR A 56 -2.47 -15.44 17.80
N PHE A 57 -1.38 -15.13 17.10
CA PHE A 57 -1.14 -13.79 16.54
C PHE A 57 -0.86 -13.81 15.05
N GLU A 58 -1.12 -12.66 14.40
CA GLU A 58 -0.65 -12.37 13.05
C GLU A 58 0.21 -11.10 13.03
N ILE A 59 1.14 -11.00 12.08
CA ILE A 59 1.83 -9.73 11.83
C ILE A 59 0.84 -8.77 11.17
N VAL A 60 0.59 -7.63 11.80
CA VAL A 60 -0.11 -6.54 11.13
C VAL A 60 0.83 -6.04 10.04
N GLN A 61 0.54 -6.40 8.79
CA GLN A 61 1.28 -5.86 7.65
C GLN A 61 1.16 -4.34 7.70
N GLN A 62 2.23 -3.68 8.16
CA GLN A 62 2.34 -2.24 7.99
C GLN A 62 2.31 -2.02 6.48
N LYS A 63 1.27 -1.34 5.98
CA LYS A 63 1.27 -0.82 4.62
C LYS A 63 2.58 -0.05 4.49
N LYS A 64 3.55 -0.60 3.74
CA LYS A 64 4.79 0.11 3.45
C LYS A 64 4.37 1.49 2.97
N LYS A 65 4.71 2.53 3.73
CA LYS A 65 4.56 3.91 3.26
C LYS A 65 5.58 4.03 2.15
N TYR A 66 5.15 3.74 0.93
CA TYR A 66 5.99 3.84 -0.23
C TYR A 66 6.23 5.33 -0.47
N GLU A 67 7.45 5.77 -0.20
CA GLU A 67 7.88 7.12 -0.51
C GLU A 67 7.82 7.35 -2.02
N TRP A 68 7.20 8.45 -2.42
CA TRP A 68 7.14 8.78 -3.83
C TRP A 68 8.51 9.27 -4.28
N GLY A 69 9.03 8.68 -5.36
CA GLY A 69 10.13 9.28 -6.10
C GLY A 69 9.75 10.65 -6.66
N ALA A 70 10.78 11.43 -7.02
CA ALA A 70 10.61 12.68 -7.73
C ALA A 70 9.87 12.49 -9.06
N TRP A 71 9.27 13.57 -9.56
CA TRP A 71 8.74 13.57 -10.91
C TRP A 71 9.88 13.58 -11.93
N SER A 72 9.80 12.70 -12.91
CA SER A 72 10.72 12.60 -14.04
C SER A 72 9.99 12.88 -15.34
N ILE A 73 10.68 13.49 -16.30
CA ILE A 73 10.14 13.73 -17.64
C ILE A 73 10.55 12.60 -18.58
N ARG A 74 9.61 12.17 -19.43
CA ARG A 74 9.86 11.24 -20.54
C ARG A 74 9.04 11.67 -21.74
N GLY A 75 9.52 11.38 -22.93
CA GLY A 75 8.80 11.63 -24.17
C GLY A 75 8.83 10.42 -25.08
N ASP A 76 7.77 10.28 -25.87
CA ASP A 76 7.71 9.39 -27.03
C ASP A 76 7.09 10.15 -28.21
N PHE A 77 6.79 9.45 -29.31
CA PHE A 77 6.16 10.03 -30.50
C PHE A 77 4.81 10.71 -30.23
N SER A 78 4.15 10.42 -29.10
CA SER A 78 2.88 11.04 -28.70
C SER A 78 3.07 12.31 -27.85
N GLY A 79 4.31 12.72 -27.59
CA GLY A 79 4.69 13.91 -26.81
C GLY A 79 5.23 13.61 -25.41
N ALA A 80 5.69 14.66 -24.74
CA ALA A 80 6.26 14.57 -23.39
C ALA A 80 5.19 14.35 -22.30
N TYR A 81 5.59 13.64 -21.25
CA TYR A 81 4.80 13.42 -20.04
C TYR A 81 5.71 13.37 -18.80
N LEU A 82 5.14 13.70 -17.64
CA LEU A 82 5.78 13.54 -16.35
C LEU A 82 5.32 12.23 -15.72
N TYR A 83 6.21 11.50 -15.08
CA TYR A 83 5.87 10.31 -14.32
C TYR A 83 6.59 10.29 -12.97
N ARG A 84 6.03 9.55 -12.01
CA ARG A 84 6.72 9.17 -10.78
C ARG A 84 6.29 7.78 -10.34
N THR A 85 7.11 7.14 -9.52
CA THR A 85 6.80 5.83 -8.96
C THR A 85 7.32 5.71 -7.54
N ASN A 86 6.79 4.74 -6.81
CA ASN A 86 7.21 4.38 -5.46
C ASN A 86 7.58 2.88 -5.37
N GLY A 87 7.87 2.24 -6.51
CA GLY A 87 8.21 0.82 -6.61
C GLY A 87 7.01 -0.14 -6.61
N LYS A 88 5.78 0.36 -6.49
CA LYS A 88 4.54 -0.43 -6.62
C LYS A 88 3.47 0.25 -7.45
N LYS A 89 3.36 1.58 -7.30
CA LYS A 89 2.44 2.45 -8.01
C LYS A 89 3.21 3.37 -8.94
N VAL A 90 2.61 3.65 -10.09
CA VAL A 90 3.06 4.64 -11.07
C VAL A 90 1.99 5.71 -11.20
N GLU A 91 2.40 6.97 -11.28
CA GLU A 91 1.53 8.07 -11.71
C GLU A 91 2.13 8.75 -12.94
N VAL A 92 1.26 9.13 -13.86
CA VAL A 92 1.64 9.88 -15.07
C VAL A 92 0.76 11.13 -15.21
N ARG A 93 1.36 12.25 -15.62
CA ARG A 93 0.71 13.51 -15.99
C ARG A 93 1.06 13.84 -17.44
N LYS A 94 0.05 14.16 -18.25
CA LYS A 94 0.21 14.61 -19.64
C LYS A 94 -0.81 15.71 -19.92
N GLY A 95 -0.33 16.93 -20.11
CA GLY A 95 -1.17 18.13 -20.12
C GLY A 95 -2.00 18.24 -18.84
N ASN A 96 -3.31 18.46 -18.98
CA ASN A 96 -4.25 18.58 -17.85
C ASN A 96 -4.74 17.24 -17.30
N PHE A 97 -4.24 16.12 -17.81
CA PHE A 97 -4.70 14.79 -17.41
C PHE A 97 -3.68 14.08 -16.54
N LYS A 98 -4.18 13.39 -15.52
CA LYS A 98 -3.40 12.52 -14.63
C LYS A 98 -4.02 11.13 -14.59
N ALA A 99 -3.19 10.09 -14.59
CA ALA A 99 -3.60 8.72 -14.30
C ALA A 99 -2.61 8.05 -13.36
N SER A 100 -3.04 6.93 -12.79
CA SER A 100 -2.19 6.09 -11.96
C SER A 100 -2.46 4.61 -12.24
N SER A 101 -1.48 3.75 -11.96
CA SER A 101 -1.57 2.30 -12.03
C SER A 101 -0.81 1.69 -10.85
N THR A 102 -1.29 0.57 -10.32
CA THR A 102 -0.67 -0.13 -9.19
C THR A 102 -0.52 -1.59 -9.56
N CYS A 103 0.64 -2.19 -9.28
CA CYS A 103 0.86 -3.63 -9.37
C CYS A 103 0.14 -4.36 -8.22
N HIS A 104 -0.32 -5.58 -8.48
CA HIS A 104 -0.77 -6.46 -7.39
C HIS A 104 0.42 -6.84 -6.49
N ASP A 105 0.13 -7.26 -5.26
CA ASP A 105 1.16 -7.53 -4.24
C ASP A 105 2.05 -8.73 -4.59
N THR A 106 1.56 -9.60 -5.48
CA THR A 106 2.27 -10.78 -6.00
C THR A 106 2.96 -10.53 -7.34
N ASP A 107 2.74 -9.37 -7.97
CA ASP A 107 3.31 -9.08 -9.28
C ASP A 107 4.72 -8.52 -9.16
N GLU A 108 5.59 -8.88 -10.10
CA GLU A 108 6.85 -8.18 -10.28
C GLU A 108 6.59 -6.76 -10.82
N PHE A 109 7.12 -5.75 -10.11
CA PHE A 109 6.92 -4.36 -10.49
C PHE A 109 7.59 -4.05 -11.84
N ASN A 110 6.80 -3.52 -12.79
CA ASN A 110 7.30 -3.10 -14.08
C ASN A 110 6.86 -1.67 -14.42
N LEU A 111 7.81 -0.74 -14.37
CA LEU A 111 7.58 0.68 -14.63
C LEU A 111 6.97 0.94 -16.01
N ASN A 112 7.49 0.29 -17.06
CA ASN A 112 7.05 0.52 -18.43
C ASN A 112 5.60 0.05 -18.65
N LYS A 113 5.22 -1.11 -18.10
CA LYS A 113 3.83 -1.58 -18.13
C LYS A 113 2.90 -0.61 -17.40
N GLY A 114 3.33 -0.10 -16.23
CA GLY A 114 2.58 0.89 -15.46
C GLY A 114 2.38 2.21 -16.20
N ILE A 115 3.44 2.76 -16.80
CA ILE A 115 3.37 3.97 -17.63
C ILE A 115 2.42 3.75 -18.81
N LYS A 116 2.55 2.63 -19.54
CA LYS A 116 1.68 2.31 -20.69
C LYS A 116 0.20 2.28 -20.31
N LEU A 117 -0.15 1.66 -19.19
CA LEU A 117 -1.53 1.63 -18.69
C LEU A 117 -2.02 3.03 -18.28
N CYS A 118 -1.15 3.84 -17.65
CA CYS A 118 -1.50 5.22 -17.30
C CYS A 118 -1.78 6.08 -18.54
N LEU A 119 -0.96 5.97 -19.58
CA LEU A 119 -1.16 6.69 -20.84
C LEU A 119 -2.47 6.27 -21.52
N ALA A 120 -2.77 4.97 -21.61
CA ALA A 120 -4.05 4.50 -22.13
C ALA A 120 -5.25 5.07 -21.35
N ARG A 121 -5.17 5.10 -20.00
CA ARG A 121 -6.19 5.72 -19.15
C ARG A 121 -6.34 7.22 -19.39
N ILE A 122 -5.26 7.93 -19.72
CA ILE A 122 -5.30 9.35 -20.07
C ILE A 122 -6.03 9.55 -21.41
N GLU A 123 -5.78 8.71 -22.41
CA GLU A 123 -6.50 8.78 -23.69
C GLU A 123 -8.01 8.56 -23.52
N VAL A 124 -8.42 7.60 -22.68
CA VAL A 124 -9.84 7.42 -22.32
C VAL A 124 -10.43 8.68 -21.67
N LYS A 125 -9.69 9.33 -20.78
CA LYS A 125 -10.14 10.59 -20.14
C LYS A 125 -10.27 11.73 -21.14
N LYS A 126 -9.35 11.83 -22.11
CA LYS A 126 -9.42 12.83 -23.18
C LYS A 126 -10.64 12.60 -24.06
N ALA A 127 -10.85 11.36 -24.51
CA ALA A 127 -12.01 11.00 -25.31
C ALA A 127 -13.32 11.30 -24.55
N LYS A 128 -13.41 10.92 -23.26
CA LYS A 128 -14.58 11.24 -22.43
C LYS A 128 -14.81 12.75 -22.30
N LYS A 129 -13.75 13.55 -22.13
CA LYS A 129 -13.86 15.01 -22.10
C LYS A 129 -14.40 15.54 -23.42
N GLN A 130 -13.93 15.03 -24.55
CA GLN A 130 -14.40 15.45 -25.88
C GLN A 130 -15.89 15.13 -26.08
N VAL A 131 -16.32 13.92 -25.70
CA VAL A 131 -17.74 13.54 -25.75
C VAL A 131 -18.60 14.48 -24.92
N ASN A 132 -18.16 14.81 -23.70
CA ASN A 132 -18.91 15.72 -22.83
C ASN A 132 -19.02 17.12 -23.42
N LEU A 133 -17.95 17.66 -24.03
CA LEU A 133 -18.01 18.98 -24.69
C LEU A 133 -19.05 19.01 -25.81
N VAL A 134 -19.10 17.97 -26.65
CA VAL A 134 -20.10 17.87 -27.71
C VAL A 134 -21.52 17.74 -27.13
N LEU A 135 -21.69 17.01 -26.02
CA LEU A 135 -22.98 16.93 -25.34
C LEU A 135 -23.41 18.27 -24.75
N ASP A 136 -22.48 19.05 -24.19
CA ASP A 136 -22.77 20.38 -23.64
C ASP A 136 -23.20 21.35 -24.76
N GLU A 137 -22.51 21.32 -25.91
CA GLU A 137 -22.88 22.05 -27.13
C GLU A 137 -24.30 21.69 -27.60
N ILE A 138 -24.64 20.39 -27.66
CA ILE A 138 -25.98 19.91 -28.05
C ILE A 138 -27.05 20.38 -27.05
N ASN A 139 -26.72 20.43 -25.76
CA ASN A 139 -27.65 20.79 -24.70
C ASN A 139 -27.74 22.30 -24.44
N ASN A 140 -27.04 23.15 -25.21
CA ASN A 140 -26.91 24.59 -25.00
C ASN A 140 -26.48 24.95 -23.55
N LYS A 141 -25.54 24.20 -22.99
CA LYS A 141 -24.95 24.44 -21.67
C LYS A 141 -23.60 25.14 -21.75
#